data_AF-A0A0S8DC48-F1
#
_entry.id   AF-A0A0S8DC48-F1
#
_cell.length_a   1.000
_cell.length_b   1.000
_cell.length_c   1.000
_cell.angle_alpha   90.00
_cell.angle_beta   90.00
_cell.angle_gamma   90.00
#
_symmetry.space_group_name_H-M   'P 1'
#
loop_
_entity.id
_entity.type
_entity.pdbx_description
1 polymer ?
#
loop_
_entity_poly.entity_id
_entity_poly.type
_entity_poly.pdbx_seq_one_letter_code
_entity_poly.pdbx_strand_id
1 'polypeptide(L)'
;MKKYFFLIIFLNILYIQNAQASCGNSLLTTMEIPYRERAQDYLQAYNILKADKTTNSIYFKLKDGSTISNILEINLLNSSTIMFFKISTYSGIKYSFVAIEDVADIGY
;
A
#
# COMPACT_ATOMS: atom_id res chain seq x y z
N MET A 1 17.42 57.31 -15.48
CA MET A 1 17.11 56.13 -14.63
C MET A 1 16.43 55.03 -15.46
N LYS A 2 17.11 54.47 -16.47
CA LYS A 2 16.53 53.44 -17.39
C LYS A 2 17.51 52.31 -17.76
N LYS A 3 18.62 52.15 -17.00
CA LYS A 3 19.66 51.14 -17.30
C LYS A 3 19.58 49.87 -16.43
N TYR A 4 18.92 49.91 -15.28
CA TYR A 4 18.84 48.76 -14.36
C TYR A 4 17.61 47.86 -14.59
N PHE A 5 16.63 48.30 -15.37
CA PHE A 5 15.40 47.52 -15.61
C PHE A 5 15.62 46.37 -16.61
N PHE A 6 16.54 46.53 -17.56
CA PHE A 6 16.87 45.48 -18.55
C PHE A 6 17.69 44.32 -17.95
N LEU A 7 18.47 44.58 -16.89
CA LEU A 7 19.34 43.56 -16.29
C LEU A 7 18.54 42.53 -15.47
N ILE A 8 17.43 42.95 -14.84
CA ILE A 8 16.56 42.06 -14.03
C ILE A 8 15.73 41.12 -14.93
N ILE A 9 15.35 41.57 -16.13
CA ILE A 9 14.63 40.74 -17.10
C ILE A 9 15.55 39.68 -17.70
N PHE A 10 16.82 40.01 -17.99
CA PHE A 10 17.79 39.03 -18.48
C PHE A 10 18.17 37.97 -17.44
N LEU A 11 18.22 38.31 -16.15
CA LEU A 11 18.52 37.34 -15.09
C LEU A 11 17.37 36.34 -14.87
N ASN A 12 16.11 36.75 -15.11
CA ASN A 12 14.95 35.85 -14.97
C ASN A 12 14.76 34.92 -16.18
N ILE A 13 15.15 35.35 -17.37
CA ILE A 13 15.02 34.52 -18.59
C ILE A 13 16.03 33.37 -18.62
N LEU A 14 17.20 33.52 -17.97
CA LEU A 14 18.20 32.44 -17.90
C LEU A 14 17.90 31.37 -16.83
N TYR A 15 16.97 31.62 -15.89
CA TYR A 15 16.61 30.62 -14.88
C TYR A 15 15.55 29.61 -15.38
N ILE A 16 14.84 29.94 -16.46
CA ILE A 16 13.70 29.15 -16.96
C ILE A 16 14.15 28.03 -17.93
N GLN A 17 15.40 28.03 -18.40
CA GLN A 17 15.88 27.07 -19.40
C GLN A 17 16.51 25.77 -18.86
N ASN A 18 16.54 25.56 -17.54
CA ASN A 18 17.02 24.28 -16.96
C ASN A 18 15.89 23.28 -16.64
N ALA A 19 14.65 23.60 -16.99
CA ALA A 19 13.57 22.63 -16.93
C ALA A 19 13.34 22.08 -18.34
N GLN A 20 13.65 20.80 -18.54
CA GLN A 20 13.39 19.95 -19.73
C GLN A 20 14.60 19.64 -20.60
N ALA A 21 15.42 18.71 -20.13
CA ALA A 21 16.12 17.77 -21.01
C ALA A 21 16.39 16.44 -20.27
N SER A 22 15.40 15.56 -20.26
CA SER A 22 15.63 14.11 -20.23
C SER A 22 14.40 13.42 -20.81
N CYS A 23 14.25 13.48 -22.13
CA CYS A 23 13.45 12.51 -22.85
C CYS A 23 14.40 11.39 -23.25
N GLY A 24 14.23 10.21 -22.63
CA GLY A 24 15.11 9.08 -22.88
C GLY A 24 15.24 8.19 -21.65
N ASN A 25 14.19 7.44 -21.35
CA ASN A 25 14.26 6.03 -20.95
C ASN A 25 12.82 5.51 -20.81
N SER A 26 12.55 4.32 -21.35
CA SER A 26 11.22 3.71 -21.43
C SER A 26 10.47 3.83 -20.09
N LEU A 27 9.39 4.61 -20.07
CA LEU A 27 8.55 4.75 -18.88
C LEU A 27 7.73 3.47 -18.73
N LEU A 28 8.28 2.50 -17.99
CA LEU A 28 7.46 1.52 -17.29
C LEU A 28 6.55 2.32 -16.35
N THR A 29 5.32 2.61 -16.78
CA THR A 29 4.30 3.27 -15.98
C THR A 29 3.77 2.30 -14.93
N THR A 30 4.64 1.84 -14.02
CA THR A 30 4.25 1.01 -12.89
C THR A 30 3.98 1.93 -11.72
N MET A 31 2.70 2.10 -11.37
CA MET A 31 2.30 2.72 -10.12
C MET A 31 2.31 1.64 -9.04
N GLU A 32 3.29 1.69 -8.13
CA GLU A 32 3.32 0.81 -6.96
C GLU A 32 2.62 1.48 -5.78
N ILE A 33 1.62 0.80 -5.22
CA ILE A 33 0.95 1.26 -4.01
C ILE A 33 1.87 0.98 -2.81
N PRO A 34 2.15 1.98 -1.94
CA PRO A 34 2.95 1.77 -0.74
C PRO A 34 2.40 0.64 0.14
N TYR A 35 3.29 -0.18 0.70
CA TYR A 35 2.91 -1.34 1.51
C TYR A 35 2.00 -1.01 2.69
N ARG A 36 2.23 0.16 3.31
CA ARG A 36 1.43 0.63 4.45
C ARG A 36 -0.02 0.91 4.04
N GLU A 37 -0.22 1.53 2.88
CA GLU A 37 -1.56 1.84 2.37
C GLU A 37 -2.28 0.54 2.01
N ARG A 38 -1.60 -0.39 1.32
CA ARG A 38 -2.14 -1.74 1.06
C ARG A 38 -2.55 -2.49 2.32
N ALA A 39 -1.76 -2.39 3.39
CA ALA A 39 -2.08 -2.99 4.68
C ALA A 39 -3.38 -2.42 5.27
N GLN A 40 -3.55 -1.10 5.18
CA GLN A 40 -4.75 -0.41 5.65
C GLN A 40 -5.96 -0.78 4.80
N ASP A 41 -5.80 -0.92 3.48
CA ASP A 41 -6.87 -1.36 2.58
C ASP A 41 -7.36 -2.76 2.93
N TYR A 42 -6.45 -3.70 3.17
CA TYR A 42 -6.81 -5.05 3.61
C TYR A 42 -7.53 -5.06 4.97
N LEU A 43 -7.08 -4.25 5.92
CA LEU A 43 -7.75 -4.12 7.23
C LEU A 43 -9.16 -3.55 7.07
N GLN A 44 -9.33 -2.52 6.24
CA GLN A 44 -10.65 -1.93 5.95
C GLN A 44 -11.56 -2.92 5.23
N ALA A 45 -11.05 -3.60 4.20
CA ALA A 45 -11.79 -4.63 3.48
C ALA A 45 -12.27 -5.74 4.43
N TYR A 46 -11.40 -6.22 5.31
CA TYR A 46 -11.77 -7.21 6.33
C TYR A 46 -12.87 -6.70 7.26
N ASN A 47 -12.78 -5.45 7.73
CA ASN A 47 -13.80 -4.88 8.64
C ASN A 47 -15.16 -4.75 7.95
N ILE A 48 -15.18 -4.38 6.66
CA ILE A 48 -16.41 -4.31 5.85
C ILE A 48 -16.99 -5.73 5.67
N LEU A 49 -16.16 -6.70 5.27
CA LEU A 49 -16.60 -8.07 5.08
C LEU A 49 -17.11 -8.70 6.38
N LYS A 50 -16.47 -8.39 7.51
CA LYS A 50 -16.88 -8.86 8.85
C LYS A 50 -18.23 -8.30 9.28
N ALA A 51 -18.61 -7.12 8.78
CA ALA A 51 -19.92 -6.53 9.06
C ALA A 51 -21.05 -7.20 8.26
N ASP A 52 -20.77 -7.66 7.04
CA ASP A 52 -21.77 -8.25 6.13
C ASP A 52 -21.84 -9.79 6.19
N LYS A 53 -20.71 -10.46 6.44
CA LYS A 53 -20.57 -11.93 6.39
C LYS A 53 -20.23 -12.52 7.75
N THR A 54 -20.48 -13.81 7.90
CA THR A 54 -20.02 -14.52 9.10
C THR A 54 -18.50 -14.62 9.07
N THR A 55 -17.86 -14.35 10.20
CA THR A 55 -16.39 -14.36 10.36
C THR A 55 -15.70 -15.60 9.80
N ASN A 56 -16.38 -16.76 9.82
CA ASN A 56 -15.83 -18.03 9.34
C ASN A 56 -15.80 -18.15 7.80
N SER A 57 -16.54 -17.32 7.08
CA SER A 57 -16.52 -17.29 5.61
C SER A 57 -15.37 -16.47 5.05
N ILE A 58 -14.85 -15.51 5.81
CA ILE A 58 -13.80 -14.60 5.33
C ILE A 58 -12.44 -15.31 5.36
N TYR A 59 -11.71 -15.23 4.25
CA TYR A 59 -10.38 -15.80 4.12
C TYR A 59 -9.40 -14.87 3.40
N PHE A 60 -8.12 -15.03 3.71
CA PHE A 60 -7.00 -14.39 3.01
C PHE A 60 -6.24 -15.45 2.23
N LYS A 61 -6.00 -15.18 0.95
CA LYS A 61 -5.17 -16.03 0.09
C LYS A 61 -3.76 -15.48 0.04
N LEU A 62 -2.79 -16.34 0.33
CA LEU A 62 -1.38 -16.00 0.24
C LEU A 62 -0.82 -16.35 -1.14
N LYS A 63 0.30 -15.73 -1.50
CA LYS A 63 0.99 -15.95 -2.79
C LYS A 63 1.50 -17.37 -2.98
N ASP A 64 1.81 -18.07 -1.89
CA ASP A 64 2.19 -19.48 -1.90
C ASP A 64 1.00 -20.44 -2.17
N GLY A 65 -0.22 -19.89 -2.28
CA GLY A 65 -1.45 -20.64 -2.50
C GLY A 65 -2.15 -21.09 -1.21
N SER A 66 -1.53 -20.89 -0.05
CA SER A 66 -2.16 -21.18 1.24
C SER A 66 -3.24 -20.15 1.58
N THR A 67 -4.12 -20.51 2.52
CA THR A 67 -5.25 -19.68 2.93
C THR A 67 -5.34 -19.56 4.43
N ILE A 68 -5.58 -18.35 4.92
CA ILE A 68 -5.89 -18.06 6.32
C ILE A 68 -7.39 -17.83 6.44
N SER A 69 -8.07 -18.67 7.22
CA SER A 69 -9.52 -18.61 7.47
C SER A 69 -9.80 -18.61 8.98
N ASN A 70 -11.09 -18.51 9.37
CA ASN A 70 -11.52 -18.46 10.78
C ASN A 70 -10.85 -17.33 11.58
N ILE A 71 -10.70 -16.17 10.94
CA ILE A 71 -9.97 -15.03 11.48
C ILE A 71 -10.86 -14.31 12.50
N LEU A 72 -10.44 -14.26 13.76
CA LEU A 72 -11.16 -13.54 14.80
C LEU A 72 -10.86 -12.03 14.75
N GLU A 73 -9.59 -11.70 14.50
CA GLU A 73 -9.06 -10.35 14.60
C GLU A 73 -7.83 -10.18 13.69
N ILE A 74 -7.69 -8.99 13.11
CA ILE A 74 -6.54 -8.57 12.34
C ILE A 74 -6.00 -7.29 12.96
N ASN A 75 -4.70 -7.22 13.19
CA ASN A 75 -4.02 -6.00 13.59
C ASN A 75 -2.83 -5.71 12.68
N LEU A 76 -2.55 -4.43 12.49
CA LEU A 76 -1.35 -3.96 11.81
C LEU A 76 -0.34 -3.56 12.87
N LEU A 77 0.90 -4.04 12.77
CA LEU A 77 1.95 -3.65 13.69
C LEU A 77 2.48 -2.25 13.32
N ASN A 78 2.60 -1.37 14.33
CA ASN A 78 2.91 0.07 14.21
C ASN A 78 4.32 0.32 13.63
N SER A 79 4.45 0.17 12.32
CA SER A 79 5.61 0.48 11.45
C SER A 79 5.57 -0.29 10.13
N SER A 80 4.72 -1.32 9.99
CA SER A 80 5.19 -2.51 9.28
C SER A 80 4.30 -2.99 8.14
N THR A 81 5.02 -3.56 7.18
CA THR A 81 4.63 -4.51 6.14
C THR A 81 4.09 -5.83 6.71
N ILE A 82 3.66 -5.90 7.97
CA ILE A 82 3.24 -7.17 8.61
C ILE A 82 1.80 -7.05 9.14
N MET A 83 0.98 -8.03 8.75
CA MET A 83 -0.35 -8.27 9.28
C MET A 83 -0.32 -9.38 10.33
N PHE A 84 -0.95 -9.11 11.47
CA PHE A 84 -1.16 -10.07 12.55
C PHE A 84 -2.57 -10.64 12.48
N PHE A 85 -2.67 -11.97 12.46
CA PHE A 85 -3.93 -12.69 12.44
C PHE A 85 -4.11 -13.48 13.73
N LYS A 86 -5.25 -13.28 14.38
CA LYS A 86 -5.74 -14.14 15.46
C LYS A 86 -6.77 -15.11 14.87
N ILE A 87 -6.48 -16.40 14.90
CA ILE A 87 -7.23 -17.41 14.16
C ILE A 87 -7.87 -18.40 15.15
N SER A 88 -9.13 -18.74 14.94
CA SER A 88 -9.80 -19.83 15.66
C SER A 88 -9.51 -21.17 15.00
N THR A 89 -9.03 -22.14 15.77
CA THR A 89 -8.78 -23.52 15.31
C THR A 89 -9.43 -24.52 16.25
N TYR A 90 -9.56 -25.77 15.82
CA TYR A 90 -10.07 -26.86 16.67
C TYR A 90 -9.26 -27.04 17.96
N SER A 91 -7.97 -26.69 17.94
CA SER A 91 -7.06 -26.78 19.10
C SER A 91 -7.02 -25.49 19.93
N GLY A 92 -7.88 -24.51 19.66
CA GLY A 92 -7.92 -23.21 20.32
C GLY A 92 -7.46 -22.06 19.43
N ILE A 93 -6.98 -20.97 20.05
CA ILE A 93 -6.57 -19.76 19.35
C ILE A 93 -5.13 -19.90 18.86
N LYS A 94 -4.87 -19.61 17.58
CA LYS A 94 -3.53 -19.49 17.00
C LYS A 94 -3.26 -18.07 16.55
N TYR A 95 -1.99 -17.73 16.48
CA TYR A 95 -1.51 -16.44 16.02
C TYR A 95 -0.62 -16.63 14.81
N SER A 96 -0.80 -15.81 13.78
CA SER A 96 0.02 -15.83 12.56
C SER A 96 0.47 -14.42 12.21
N PHE A 97 1.71 -14.30 11.75
CA PHE A 97 2.29 -13.09 11.22
C PHE A 97 2.57 -13.32 9.74
N VAL A 98 2.05 -12.44 8.89
CA VAL A 98 2.21 -12.54 7.44
C VAL A 98 2.63 -11.19 6.91
N ALA A 99 3.60 -11.18 6.00
CA ALA A 99 3.99 -9.96 5.35
C ALA A 99 2.90 -9.54 4.32
N ILE A 100 2.61 -8.23 4.18
CA ILE A 100 1.60 -7.73 3.23
C ILE A 100 1.95 -8.14 1.80
N GLU A 101 3.25 -8.21 1.49
CA GLU A 101 3.72 -8.69 0.20
C GLU A 101 3.30 -10.12 -0.09
N ASP A 102 3.09 -10.97 0.92
CA ASP A 102 2.68 -12.36 0.74
C ASP A 102 1.16 -12.51 0.62
N VAL A 103 0.39 -11.47 0.96
CA VAL A 103 -1.06 -11.48 0.80
C VAL A 103 -1.41 -11.18 -0.66
N ALA A 104 -2.00 -12.17 -1.33
CA ALA A 104 -2.45 -12.07 -2.71
C ALA A 104 -3.87 -11.48 -2.81
N ASP A 105 -4.79 -11.94 -1.96
CA ASP A 105 -6.20 -11.56 -2.05
C ASP A 105 -6.96 -11.76 -0.72
N ILE A 106 -8.14 -11.14 -0.62
CA ILE A 106 -9.13 -11.31 0.45
C ILE A 106 -10.49 -11.68 -0.15
N GLY A 107 -11.15 -12.70 0.39
CA GLY A 107 -12.41 -13.21 -0.14
C GLY A 107 -13.37 -13.72 0.95
N TYR A 108 -14.55 -14.18 0.50
CA TYR A 108 -15.59 -14.80 1.32
C TYR A 108 -16.32 -15.91 0.56
#